data_AF-A0A7Z9SL30-F1
#
_entry.id   AF-A0A7Z9SL30-F1
#
_cell.length_a   1.000
_cell.length_b   1.000
_cell.length_c   1.000
_cell.angle_alpha   90.00
_cell.angle_beta   90.00
_cell.angle_gamma   90.00
#
_symmetry.space_group_name_H-M   'P 1'
#
loop_
_entity.id
_entity.type
_entity.pdbx_description
1 polymer ?
#
loop_
_entity_poly.entity_id
_entity_poly.type
_entity_poly.pdbx_seq_one_letter_code
_entity_poly.pdbx_strand_id
1 'polypeptide(L)'
;MIKAILLSLLLITSAYADLDKAIELTEDIIKLSLEQARAGNFEQAKEIIKDAAVDGNAEAQYLSSRYCQDPNGLNQPEVGEQWLLKAAKNGNPTAQYYYAWDLSAGWIEGPIEKVSKAIYWFEKAAYNGVDKAYPNLSVLYEKEHRDVLKEIEELANQGDAMAQYNLGWINGRGLLSEDGLMKDEDVARSWFEKSAKLGFQDAEDVLKRNF
;
A
#
# COMPACT_ATOMS: atom_id res chain seq x y z
N MET A 1 -16.89 -8.04 40.77
CA MET A 1 -17.17 -7.48 39.43
C MET A 1 -16.75 -6.02 39.28
N ILE A 2 -17.17 -5.10 40.15
CA ILE A 2 -16.88 -3.65 40.00
C ILE A 2 -15.37 -3.30 40.01
N LYS A 3 -14.55 -3.93 40.87
CA LYS A 3 -13.08 -3.69 40.90
C LYS A 3 -12.34 -4.12 39.63
N ALA A 4 -12.83 -5.12 38.90
CA ALA A 4 -12.18 -5.61 37.67
C ALA A 4 -12.42 -4.66 36.49
N ILE A 5 -13.62 -4.08 36.39
CA ILE A 5 -14.00 -3.13 35.35
C ILE A 5 -13.26 -1.79 35.50
N LEU A 6 -13.06 -1.33 36.74
CA LEU A 6 -12.28 -0.12 37.04
C LEU A 6 -10.80 -0.28 36.70
N LEU A 7 -10.22 -1.45 36.93
CA LEU A 7 -8.81 -1.73 36.60
C LEU A 7 -8.59 -1.83 35.09
N SER A 8 -9.51 -2.46 34.35
CA SER A 8 -9.45 -2.49 32.88
C SER A 8 -9.62 -1.10 32.27
N LEU A 9 -10.53 -0.26 32.79
CA LEU A 9 -10.68 1.12 32.31
C LEU A 9 -9.42 1.94 32.55
N LEU A 10 -8.79 1.82 33.72
CA LEU A 10 -7.56 2.57 34.05
C LEU A 10 -6.38 2.19 33.15
N LEU A 11 -6.20 0.89 32.87
CA LEU A 11 -5.16 0.39 31.97
C LEU A 11 -5.39 0.86 30.53
N ILE A 12 -6.65 0.88 30.09
CA ILE A 12 -7.00 1.41 28.77
C ILE A 12 -6.68 2.91 28.71
N THR A 13 -7.04 3.69 29.72
CA THR A 13 -6.77 5.14 29.73
C THR A 13 -5.27 5.48 29.81
N SER A 14 -4.45 4.70 30.53
CA SER A 14 -3.00 4.95 30.55
C SER A 14 -2.35 4.57 29.23
N ALA A 15 -2.78 3.45 28.62
CA ALA A 15 -2.31 3.05 27.30
C ALA A 15 -2.64 4.09 26.21
N TYR A 16 -3.81 4.74 26.27
CA TYR A 16 -4.14 5.84 25.37
C TYR A 16 -3.25 7.07 25.58
N ALA A 17 -3.00 7.47 26.83
CA ALA A 17 -2.11 8.60 27.11
C ALA A 17 -0.65 8.35 26.67
N ASP A 18 -0.17 7.11 26.86
CA ASP A 18 1.15 6.70 26.39
C ASP A 18 1.22 6.63 24.85
N LEU A 19 0.14 6.21 24.20
CA LEU A 19 0.00 6.18 22.73
C LEU A 19 -0.02 7.58 22.13
N ASP A 20 -0.82 8.50 22.68
CA ASP A 20 -0.90 9.89 22.21
C ASP A 20 0.46 10.58 22.30
N LYS A 21 1.16 10.35 23.42
CA LYS A 21 2.52 10.88 23.62
C LYS A 21 3.53 10.25 22.65
N ALA A 22 3.41 8.96 22.34
CA ALA A 22 4.25 8.30 21.37
C ALA A 22 3.98 8.81 19.94
N ILE A 23 2.72 9.11 19.60
CA ILE A 23 2.33 9.72 18.32
C ILE A 23 2.92 11.12 18.20
N GLU A 24 2.72 11.98 19.21
CA GLU A 24 3.27 13.34 19.23
C GLU A 24 4.80 13.34 19.10
N LEU A 25 5.48 12.48 19.85
CA LEU A 25 6.93 12.30 19.74
C LEU A 25 7.34 11.86 18.33
N THR A 26 6.55 11.00 17.68
CA THR A 26 6.83 10.50 16.32
C THR A 26 6.66 11.60 15.28
N GLU A 27 5.62 12.44 15.41
CA GLU A 27 5.40 13.58 14.51
C GLU A 27 6.54 14.60 14.63
N ASP A 28 7.02 14.85 15.85
CA ASP A 28 8.15 15.75 16.12
C ASP A 28 9.45 15.27 15.48
N ILE A 29 9.79 13.97 15.61
CA ILE A 29 11.01 13.43 14.97
C ILE A 29 10.90 13.42 13.44
N ILE A 30 9.71 13.17 12.88
CA ILE A 30 9.49 13.23 11.43
C ILE A 30 9.73 14.66 10.92
N LYS A 31 9.18 15.66 11.62
CA LYS A 31 9.39 17.06 11.27
C LYS A 31 10.87 17.44 11.33
N LEU A 32 11.55 17.07 12.40
CA LEU A 32 12.99 17.36 12.56
C LEU A 32 13.83 16.67 11.47
N SER A 33 13.50 15.43 11.14
CA SER A 33 14.16 14.71 10.04
C SER A 33 13.96 15.41 8.69
N LEU A 34 12.74 15.84 8.39
CA LEU A 34 12.45 16.61 7.18
C LEU A 34 13.21 17.94 7.13
N GLU A 35 13.38 18.62 8.27
CA GLU A 35 14.20 19.84 8.36
C GLU A 35 15.67 19.57 8.03
N GLN A 36 16.24 18.49 8.57
CA GLN A 36 17.61 18.07 8.23
C GLN A 36 17.75 17.72 6.75
N ALA A 37 16.80 16.97 6.19
CA ALA A 37 16.81 16.62 4.77
C ALA A 37 16.73 17.86 3.86
N ARG A 38 15.89 18.85 4.21
CA ARG A 38 15.81 20.13 3.48
C ARG A 38 17.10 20.94 3.55
N ALA A 39 17.87 20.78 4.62
CA ALA A 39 19.20 21.37 4.76
C ALA A 39 20.31 20.55 4.04
N GLY A 40 19.97 19.43 3.40
CA GLY A 40 20.93 18.53 2.74
C GLY A 40 21.61 17.52 3.70
N ASN A 41 21.22 17.50 4.97
CA ASN A 41 21.81 16.63 5.99
C ASN A 41 21.10 15.26 6.04
N PHE A 42 21.14 14.52 4.93
CA PHE A 42 20.36 13.28 4.77
C PHE A 42 20.74 12.15 5.73
N GLU A 43 22.01 12.03 6.12
CA GLU A 43 22.43 11.05 7.13
C GLU A 43 21.84 11.36 8.50
N GLN A 44 21.82 12.65 8.88
CA GLN A 44 21.21 13.08 10.13
C GLN A 44 19.69 12.90 10.09
N ALA A 45 19.05 13.24 8.98
CA ALA A 45 17.63 13.03 8.77
C ALA A 45 17.25 11.56 8.98
N LYS A 46 17.94 10.65 8.29
CA LYS A 46 17.73 9.20 8.41
C LYS A 46 17.98 8.69 9.83
N GLU A 47 19.03 9.17 10.52
CA GLU A 47 19.32 8.76 11.89
C GLU A 47 18.21 9.18 12.87
N ILE A 48 17.64 10.37 12.72
CA ILE A 48 16.56 10.89 13.58
C ILE A 48 15.33 9.96 13.56
N ILE A 49 14.96 9.43 12.39
CA ILE A 49 13.78 8.56 12.22
C ILE A 49 14.11 7.07 12.24
N LYS A 50 15.36 6.68 12.49
CA LYS A 50 15.83 5.29 12.36
C LYS A 50 15.01 4.34 13.22
N ASP A 51 14.83 4.66 14.50
CA ASP A 51 14.15 3.77 15.43
C ASP A 51 12.67 3.64 15.09
N ALA A 52 11.99 4.74 14.75
CA ALA A 52 10.62 4.71 14.26
C ALA A 52 10.46 3.87 12.98
N ALA A 53 11.41 3.98 12.04
CA ALA A 53 11.40 3.18 10.81
C ALA A 53 11.60 1.68 11.10
N VAL A 54 12.49 1.34 12.05
CA VAL A 54 12.72 -0.03 12.53
C VAL A 54 11.49 -0.60 13.22
N ASP A 55 10.80 0.21 14.02
CA ASP A 55 9.59 -0.17 14.76
C ASP A 55 8.34 -0.29 13.86
N GLY A 56 8.47 0.02 12.58
CA GLY A 56 7.40 -0.19 11.60
C GLY A 56 6.59 1.05 11.25
N ASN A 57 6.97 2.24 11.72
CA ASN A 57 6.26 3.46 11.34
C ASN A 57 6.35 3.68 9.82
N ALA A 58 5.21 3.60 9.14
CA ALA A 58 5.15 3.55 7.70
C ALA A 58 5.64 4.85 7.03
N GLU A 59 5.44 6.01 7.67
CA GLU A 59 5.94 7.31 7.20
C GLU A 59 7.46 7.42 7.37
N ALA A 60 8.01 7.04 8.52
CA ALA A 60 9.45 7.00 8.74
C ALA A 60 10.16 6.05 7.76
N GLN A 61 9.54 4.91 7.43
CA GLN A 61 10.04 3.99 6.41
C GLN A 61 9.99 4.62 5.01
N TYR A 62 8.90 5.31 4.67
CA TYR A 62 8.78 6.02 3.40
C TYR A 62 9.86 7.11 3.27
N LEU A 63 10.06 7.93 4.31
CA LEU A 63 11.09 8.97 4.32
C LEU A 63 12.50 8.38 4.23
N SER A 64 12.78 7.28 4.95
CA SER A 64 14.04 6.54 4.83
C SER A 64 14.30 6.08 3.41
N SER A 65 13.26 5.61 2.70
CA SER A 65 13.33 5.29 1.28
C SER A 65 13.71 6.52 0.45
N ARG A 66 13.01 7.65 0.65
CA ARG A 66 13.27 8.89 -0.10
C ARG A 66 14.69 9.40 0.08
N TYR A 67 15.22 9.41 1.31
CA TYR A 67 16.60 9.85 1.56
C TYR A 67 17.64 8.93 0.92
N CYS A 68 17.37 7.61 0.92
CA CYS A 68 18.22 6.62 0.29
C CYS A 68 18.19 6.71 -1.25
N GLN A 69 17.02 6.90 -1.87
CA GLN A 69 16.88 6.91 -3.33
C GLN A 69 17.30 8.24 -3.99
N ASP A 70 17.35 9.34 -3.24
CA ASP A 70 17.72 10.64 -3.80
C ASP A 70 19.17 10.62 -4.32
N PRO A 71 19.43 10.86 -5.61
CA PRO A 71 20.78 10.94 -6.16
C PRO A 71 21.61 12.09 -5.56
N ASN A 72 20.96 13.14 -5.05
CA ASN A 72 21.59 14.25 -4.33
C ASN A 72 21.61 14.02 -2.81
N GLY A 73 21.02 12.92 -2.34
CA GLY A 73 20.99 12.52 -0.94
C GLY A 73 22.02 11.44 -0.64
N LEU A 74 21.56 10.32 -0.09
CA LEU A 74 22.45 9.21 0.26
C LEU A 74 22.87 8.38 -0.95
N ASN A 75 22.11 8.46 -2.05
CA ASN A 75 22.36 7.72 -3.30
C ASN A 75 22.62 6.20 -3.07
N GLN A 76 21.72 5.58 -2.30
CA GLN A 76 21.66 4.15 -1.96
C GLN A 76 20.32 3.55 -2.44
N PRO A 77 20.09 3.47 -3.76
CA PRO A 77 18.78 3.10 -4.31
C PRO A 77 18.28 1.72 -3.85
N GLU A 78 19.15 0.72 -3.73
CA GLU A 78 18.76 -0.64 -3.31
C GLU A 78 18.27 -0.69 -1.85
N VAL A 79 18.90 0.10 -0.97
CA VAL A 79 18.44 0.26 0.41
C VAL A 79 17.10 1.01 0.42
N GLY A 80 16.96 2.00 -0.45
CA GLY A 80 15.74 2.77 -0.62
C GLY A 80 14.55 1.93 -1.07
N GLU A 81 14.74 1.01 -2.01
CA GLU A 81 13.70 0.07 -2.47
C GLU A 81 13.21 -0.85 -1.35
N GLN A 82 14.12 -1.35 -0.51
CA GLN A 82 13.76 -2.18 0.64
C GLN A 82 12.88 -1.41 1.64
N TRP A 83 13.20 -0.15 1.91
CA TRP A 83 12.38 0.71 2.77
C TRP A 83 11.04 1.06 2.13
N LEU A 84 11.01 1.27 0.81
CA LEU A 84 9.76 1.55 0.08
C LEU A 84 8.78 0.39 0.22
N LEU A 85 9.25 -0.83 0.03
CA LEU A 85 8.44 -2.03 0.18
C LEU A 85 7.93 -2.21 1.63
N LYS A 86 8.77 -1.94 2.64
CA LYS A 86 8.35 -1.98 4.05
C LYS A 86 7.26 -0.95 4.33
N ALA A 87 7.45 0.29 3.88
CA ALA A 87 6.47 1.35 4.04
C ALA A 87 5.13 1.00 3.37
N ALA A 88 5.17 0.46 2.15
CA ALA A 88 3.97 0.03 1.43
C ALA A 88 3.20 -1.08 2.18
N LYS A 89 3.93 -2.09 2.69
CA LYS A 89 3.38 -3.18 3.51
C LYS A 89 2.80 -2.69 4.83
N ASN A 90 3.41 -1.70 5.45
CA ASN A 90 2.94 -1.06 6.68
C ASN A 90 1.87 0.02 6.44
N GLY A 91 1.34 0.11 5.21
CA GLY A 91 0.15 0.90 4.93
C GLY A 91 0.40 2.35 4.54
N ASN A 92 1.64 2.76 4.28
CA ASN A 92 1.90 4.11 3.74
C ASN A 92 1.33 4.22 2.31
N PRO A 93 0.28 5.02 2.07
CA PRO A 93 -0.40 5.05 0.77
C PRO A 93 0.50 5.59 -0.35
N THR A 94 1.35 6.56 -0.02
CA THR A 94 2.32 7.14 -0.95
C THR A 94 3.37 6.11 -1.36
N ALA A 95 3.86 5.29 -0.42
CA ALA A 95 4.78 4.21 -0.71
C ALA A 95 4.14 3.10 -1.55
N GLN A 96 2.86 2.76 -1.29
CA GLN A 96 2.11 1.81 -2.14
C GLN A 96 2.07 2.30 -3.59
N TYR A 97 1.78 3.58 -3.81
CA TYR A 97 1.80 4.18 -5.14
C TYR A 97 3.18 4.10 -5.81
N TYR A 98 4.25 4.51 -5.13
CA TYR A 98 5.57 4.53 -5.75
C TYR A 98 6.11 3.11 -5.99
N TYR A 99 5.82 2.17 -5.09
CA TYR A 99 6.16 0.77 -5.32
C TYR A 99 5.39 0.17 -6.50
N ALA A 100 4.11 0.51 -6.66
CA ALA A 100 3.32 0.13 -7.83
C ALA A 100 3.90 0.71 -9.13
N TRP A 101 4.32 1.99 -9.10
CA TRP A 101 4.96 2.65 -10.22
C TRP A 101 6.24 1.94 -10.65
N ASP A 102 7.11 1.59 -9.70
CA ASP A 102 8.36 0.85 -10.00
C ASP A 102 8.06 -0.55 -10.57
N LEU A 103 7.02 -1.22 -10.07
CA LEU A 103 6.57 -2.51 -10.61
C LEU A 103 6.01 -2.38 -12.03
N SER A 104 5.34 -1.28 -12.35
CA SER A 104 4.75 -1.01 -13.67
C SER A 104 5.80 -0.73 -14.75
N ALA A 105 7.06 -0.52 -14.38
CA ALA A 105 8.13 -0.34 -15.34
C ALA A 105 8.24 -1.56 -16.28
N GLY A 106 8.12 -1.29 -17.59
CA GLY A 106 8.15 -2.30 -18.64
C GLY A 106 6.89 -3.17 -18.73
N TRP A 107 5.73 -2.69 -18.27
CA TRP A 107 4.50 -3.50 -18.19
C TRP A 107 4.00 -4.05 -19.53
N ILE A 108 4.27 -3.42 -20.68
CA ILE A 108 3.78 -3.88 -21.99
C ILE A 108 4.34 -5.27 -22.33
N GLU A 109 5.64 -5.47 -22.13
CA GLU A 109 6.34 -6.74 -22.44
C GLU A 109 6.63 -7.57 -21.17
N GLY A 110 6.19 -7.08 -20.00
CA GLY A 110 6.50 -7.67 -18.71
C GLY A 110 5.63 -8.90 -18.38
N PRO A 111 6.08 -9.78 -17.48
CA PRO A 111 5.27 -10.91 -17.02
C PRO A 111 3.98 -10.42 -16.34
N ILE A 112 2.86 -11.08 -16.62
CA ILE A 112 1.53 -10.69 -16.10
C ILE A 112 1.51 -10.68 -14.56
N GLU A 113 2.28 -11.53 -13.89
CA GLU A 113 2.38 -11.57 -12.44
C GLU A 113 3.00 -10.30 -11.85
N LYS A 114 3.92 -9.65 -12.59
CA LYS A 114 4.49 -8.35 -12.17
C LYS A 114 3.46 -7.24 -12.37
N VAL A 115 2.71 -7.28 -13.47
CA VAL A 115 1.63 -6.30 -13.74
C VAL A 115 0.49 -6.45 -12.73
N SER A 116 0.09 -7.68 -12.40
CA SER A 116 -0.89 -8.00 -11.34
C SER A 116 -0.46 -7.42 -9.99
N LYS A 117 0.83 -7.49 -9.64
CA LYS A 117 1.38 -6.84 -8.43
C LYS A 117 1.31 -5.32 -8.51
N ALA A 118 1.62 -4.72 -9.67
CA ALA A 118 1.50 -3.28 -9.84
C ALA A 118 0.04 -2.81 -9.65
N ILE A 119 -0.92 -3.51 -10.27
CA ILE A 119 -2.35 -3.27 -10.11
C ILE A 119 -2.74 -3.36 -8.63
N TYR A 120 -2.36 -4.45 -7.94
CA TYR A 120 -2.67 -4.64 -6.52
C TYR A 120 -2.23 -3.45 -5.65
N TRP A 121 -1.00 -2.97 -5.87
CA TRP A 121 -0.48 -1.84 -5.08
C TRP A 121 -1.10 -0.50 -5.49
N PHE A 122 -1.44 -0.30 -6.76
CA PHE A 122 -2.20 0.88 -7.18
C PHE A 122 -3.62 0.88 -6.62
N GLU A 123 -4.34 -0.26 -6.64
CA GLU A 123 -5.68 -0.39 -6.04
C GLU A 123 -5.63 -0.11 -4.54
N LYS A 124 -4.61 -0.63 -3.84
CA LYS A 124 -4.39 -0.31 -2.42
C LYS A 124 -4.12 1.17 -2.19
N ALA A 125 -3.27 1.80 -3.01
CA ALA A 125 -2.98 3.22 -2.89
C ALA A 125 -4.25 4.05 -3.12
N ALA A 126 -5.04 3.71 -4.15
CA ALA A 126 -6.31 4.36 -4.47
C ALA A 126 -7.32 4.22 -3.32
N TYR A 127 -7.50 3.02 -2.78
CA TYR A 127 -8.37 2.77 -1.63
C TYR A 127 -7.96 3.60 -0.39
N ASN A 128 -6.65 3.78 -0.19
CA ASN A 128 -6.11 4.59 0.89
C ASN A 128 -5.96 6.09 0.54
N GLY A 129 -6.68 6.59 -0.47
CA GLY A 129 -6.82 8.02 -0.76
C GLY A 129 -5.77 8.63 -1.70
N VAL A 130 -5.01 7.81 -2.44
CA VAL A 130 -4.04 8.29 -3.44
C VAL A 130 -4.68 8.33 -4.82
N ASP A 131 -5.43 9.39 -5.11
CA ASP A 131 -6.19 9.54 -6.37
C ASP A 131 -5.34 9.45 -7.63
N LYS A 132 -4.05 9.83 -7.56
CA LYS A 132 -3.10 9.68 -8.67
C LYS A 132 -2.85 8.23 -9.08
N ALA A 133 -3.30 7.25 -8.31
CA ALA A 133 -3.26 5.84 -8.71
C ALA A 133 -4.28 5.51 -9.82
N TYR A 134 -5.43 6.18 -9.89
CA TYR A 134 -6.46 5.87 -10.88
C TYR A 134 -6.00 6.06 -12.33
N PRO A 135 -5.34 7.17 -12.71
CA PRO A 135 -4.82 7.30 -14.08
C PRO A 135 -3.83 6.18 -14.46
N ASN A 136 -3.04 5.69 -13.50
CA ASN A 136 -2.10 4.59 -13.75
C ASN A 136 -2.82 3.26 -13.94
N LEU A 137 -3.84 2.99 -13.13
CA LEU A 137 -4.72 1.83 -13.34
C LEU A 137 -5.39 1.90 -14.72
N SER A 138 -5.90 3.07 -15.12
CA SER A 138 -6.50 3.25 -16.45
C SER A 138 -5.52 2.90 -17.56
N VAL A 139 -4.28 3.40 -17.52
CA VAL A 139 -3.24 3.07 -18.51
C VAL A 139 -2.95 1.56 -18.54
N LEU A 140 -2.92 0.89 -17.38
CA LEU A 140 -2.71 -0.56 -17.33
C LEU A 140 -3.87 -1.35 -17.96
N TYR A 141 -5.10 -0.83 -17.96
CA TYR A 141 -6.27 -1.48 -18.57
C TYR A 141 -6.57 -1.02 -20.00
N GLU A 142 -5.82 -0.06 -20.53
CA GLU A 142 -5.95 0.37 -21.92
C GLU A 142 -5.49 -0.74 -22.88
N LYS A 143 -6.41 -1.21 -23.72
CA LYS A 143 -6.18 -2.32 -24.66
C LYS A 143 -5.29 -1.96 -25.85
N GLU A 144 -4.87 -0.71 -26.00
CA GLU A 144 -4.08 -0.25 -27.16
C GLU A 144 -2.76 -1.03 -27.29
N HIS A 145 -2.14 -1.40 -26.17
CA HIS A 145 -0.84 -2.08 -26.17
C HIS A 145 -0.93 -3.54 -25.71
N ARG A 146 -1.84 -3.85 -24.77
CA ARG A 146 -1.98 -5.19 -24.17
C ARG A 146 -3.35 -5.33 -23.51
N ASP A 147 -4.00 -6.47 -23.69
CA ASP A 147 -5.27 -6.75 -23.02
C ASP A 147 -5.03 -7.28 -21.59
N VAL A 148 -4.53 -6.40 -20.72
CA VAL A 148 -4.16 -6.75 -19.33
C VAL A 148 -5.36 -7.26 -18.55
N LEU A 149 -6.56 -6.72 -18.78
CA LEU A 149 -7.76 -7.16 -18.09
C LEU A 149 -8.01 -8.65 -18.37
N LYS A 150 -7.99 -9.05 -19.64
CA LYS A 150 -8.15 -10.46 -20.02
C LYS A 150 -7.08 -11.36 -19.40
N GLU A 151 -5.82 -10.92 -19.40
CA GLU A 151 -4.73 -11.71 -18.83
C GLU A 151 -4.83 -11.83 -17.29
N ILE A 152 -5.31 -10.79 -16.60
CA ILE A 152 -5.62 -10.85 -15.17
C ILE A 152 -6.78 -11.82 -14.90
N GLU A 153 -7.81 -11.84 -15.76
CA GLU A 153 -8.89 -12.83 -15.68
C GLU A 153 -8.36 -14.26 -15.84
N GLU A 154 -7.50 -14.50 -16.83
CA GLU A 154 -6.87 -15.81 -17.05
C GLU A 154 -6.02 -16.22 -15.84
N LEU A 155 -5.20 -15.32 -15.30
CA LEU A 155 -4.36 -15.56 -14.13
C LEU A 155 -5.21 -15.86 -12.87
N ALA A 156 -6.28 -15.11 -12.65
CA ALA A 156 -7.21 -15.34 -11.55
C ALA A 156 -7.94 -16.69 -11.66
N ASN A 157 -8.31 -17.09 -12.88
CA ASN A 157 -8.94 -18.38 -13.16
C ASN A 157 -7.97 -19.57 -12.96
N GLN A 158 -6.67 -19.35 -13.09
CA GLN A 158 -5.62 -20.32 -12.75
C GLN A 158 -5.37 -20.43 -11.23
N GLY A 159 -6.05 -19.61 -10.42
CA GLY A 159 -5.96 -19.67 -8.96
C GLY A 159 -4.92 -18.72 -8.35
N ASP A 160 -4.47 -17.70 -9.07
CA ASP A 160 -3.64 -16.66 -8.46
C ASP A 160 -4.49 -15.78 -7.53
N ALA A 161 -4.15 -15.79 -6.23
CA ALA A 161 -4.96 -15.11 -5.22
C ALA A 161 -4.93 -13.58 -5.36
N MET A 162 -3.83 -13.00 -5.85
CA MET A 162 -3.70 -11.55 -6.02
C MET A 162 -4.50 -11.06 -7.22
N ALA A 163 -4.49 -11.78 -8.33
CA ALA A 163 -5.32 -11.50 -9.50
C ALA A 163 -6.81 -11.60 -9.13
N GLN A 164 -7.20 -12.60 -8.33
CA GLN A 164 -8.58 -12.69 -7.80
C GLN A 164 -8.93 -11.48 -6.93
N TYR A 165 -8.04 -11.04 -6.05
CA TYR A 165 -8.24 -9.80 -5.27
C TYR A 165 -8.41 -8.57 -6.17
N ASN A 166 -7.59 -8.43 -7.22
CA ASN A 166 -7.68 -7.33 -8.18
C ASN A 166 -9.03 -7.33 -8.91
N LEU A 167 -9.52 -8.49 -9.37
CA LEU A 167 -10.85 -8.61 -9.97
C LEU A 167 -11.97 -8.23 -9.00
N GLY A 168 -11.79 -8.52 -7.72
CA GLY A 168 -12.69 -8.05 -6.66
C GLY A 168 -12.78 -6.52 -6.67
N TRP A 169 -11.66 -5.82 -6.66
CA TRP A 169 -11.64 -4.35 -6.71
C TRP A 169 -12.18 -3.78 -8.01
N ILE A 170 -11.81 -4.35 -9.16
CA ILE A 170 -12.33 -3.94 -10.47
C ILE A 170 -13.86 -3.95 -10.47
N ASN A 171 -14.48 -5.04 -10.01
CA ASN A 171 -15.93 -5.19 -9.96
C ASN A 171 -16.58 -4.37 -8.82
N GLY A 172 -15.90 -4.15 -7.70
CA GLY A 172 -16.45 -3.39 -6.58
C GLY A 172 -16.48 -1.88 -6.85
N ARG A 173 -15.36 -1.32 -7.32
CA ARG A 173 -15.26 0.12 -7.60
C ARG A 173 -15.87 0.51 -8.94
N GLY A 174 -15.84 -0.40 -9.91
CA GLY A 174 -16.20 -0.14 -11.29
C GLY A 174 -14.99 0.13 -12.18
N LEU A 175 -14.96 -0.51 -13.34
CA LEU A 175 -14.07 -0.16 -14.46
C LEU A 175 -14.92 0.09 -15.70
N LEU A 176 -14.77 1.25 -16.33
CA LEU A 176 -15.41 1.51 -17.62
C LEU A 176 -14.58 0.85 -18.72
N SER A 177 -15.17 -0.15 -19.38
CA SER A 177 -14.59 -0.82 -20.55
C SER A 177 -15.47 -0.58 -21.79
N GLU A 178 -15.03 -1.11 -22.93
CA GLU A 178 -15.81 -1.09 -24.18
C GLU A 178 -17.15 -1.83 -24.05
N ASP A 179 -17.23 -2.84 -23.16
CA ASP A 179 -18.42 -3.63 -22.88
C ASP A 179 -19.35 -2.95 -21.86
N GLY A 180 -18.96 -1.78 -21.34
CA GLY A 180 -19.70 -0.99 -20.38
C GLY A 180 -19.02 -0.90 -19.02
N LEU A 181 -19.78 -0.47 -18.01
CA LEU A 181 -19.28 -0.35 -16.64
C LEU A 181 -19.27 -1.74 -15.98
N MET A 182 -18.08 -2.28 -15.75
CA MET A 182 -17.86 -3.50 -14.97
C MET A 182 -18.00 -3.18 -13.49
N LYS A 183 -19.23 -3.17 -12.97
CA LYS A 183 -19.51 -2.95 -11.56
C LYS A 183 -20.62 -3.88 -11.07
N ASP A 184 -20.25 -4.81 -10.20
CA ASP A 184 -21.15 -5.79 -9.59
C ASP A 184 -20.57 -6.22 -8.24
N GLU A 185 -21.26 -5.88 -7.15
CA GLU A 185 -20.80 -6.17 -5.78
C GLU A 185 -20.81 -7.66 -5.45
N ASP A 186 -21.71 -8.46 -6.04
CA ASP A 186 -21.77 -9.90 -5.82
C ASP A 186 -20.62 -10.60 -6.54
N VAL A 187 -20.28 -10.15 -7.74
CA VAL A 187 -19.09 -10.61 -8.47
C VAL A 187 -17.81 -10.19 -7.72
N ALA A 188 -17.75 -8.95 -7.22
CA ALA A 188 -16.63 -8.48 -6.41
C ALA A 188 -16.44 -9.35 -5.16
N ARG A 189 -17.53 -9.62 -4.41
CA ARG A 189 -17.53 -10.48 -3.24
C ARG A 189 -17.01 -11.88 -3.57
N SER A 190 -17.52 -12.49 -4.64
CA SER A 190 -17.11 -13.82 -5.09
C SER A 190 -15.60 -13.90 -5.38
N TRP A 191 -15.04 -12.87 -5.99
CA TRP A 191 -13.60 -12.79 -6.25
C TRP A 191 -12.77 -12.62 -4.99
N PHE A 192 -13.19 -11.74 -4.06
CA PHE A 192 -12.54 -11.62 -2.77
C PHE A 192 -12.63 -12.92 -1.95
N GLU A 193 -13.76 -13.62 -1.96
CA GLU A 193 -13.92 -14.90 -1.26
C GLU A 193 -12.99 -15.99 -1.80
N LYS A 194 -12.82 -16.07 -3.14
CA LYS A 194 -11.86 -16.99 -3.76
C LYS A 194 -10.42 -16.66 -3.33
N SER A 195 -10.05 -15.38 -3.36
CA SER A 195 -8.73 -14.90 -2.94
C SER A 195 -8.46 -15.19 -1.46
N ALA A 196 -9.43 -14.89 -0.59
CA ALA A 196 -9.38 -15.16 0.84
C ALA A 196 -9.24 -16.65 1.16
N LYS A 197 -9.95 -17.52 0.42
CA LYS A 197 -9.84 -18.98 0.57
C LYS A 197 -8.43 -19.51 0.29
N LEU A 198 -7.63 -18.79 -0.49
CA LEU A 198 -6.22 -19.09 -0.76
C LEU A 198 -5.26 -18.45 0.27
N GLY A 199 -5.78 -17.81 1.32
CA GLY A 199 -5.02 -17.19 2.39
C GLY A 199 -4.52 -15.78 2.08
N PHE A 200 -5.11 -15.08 1.11
CA PHE A 200 -4.74 -13.70 0.81
C PHE A 200 -5.39 -12.75 1.82
N GLN A 201 -4.61 -12.34 2.84
CA GLN A 201 -5.11 -11.60 4.00
C GLN A 201 -5.90 -10.33 3.64
N ASP A 202 -5.46 -9.59 2.62
CA ASP A 202 -6.16 -8.35 2.23
C ASP A 202 -7.57 -8.61 1.71
N ALA A 203 -7.80 -9.74 1.04
CA ALA A 203 -9.15 -10.11 0.60
C ALA A 203 -10.05 -10.39 1.80
N GLU A 204 -9.53 -11.06 2.84
CA GLU A 204 -10.28 -11.27 4.09
C GLU A 204 -10.62 -9.94 4.77
N ASP A 205 -9.66 -9.01 4.81
CA ASP A 205 -9.84 -7.74 5.49
C ASP A 205 -10.82 -6.84 4.77
N VAL A 206 -10.81 -6.87 3.43
CA VAL A 206 -11.80 -6.20 2.58
C VAL A 206 -13.19 -6.78 2.79
N LEU A 207 -13.34 -8.11 2.85
CA LEU A 207 -14.62 -8.77 3.14
C LEU A 207 -15.17 -8.40 4.53
N LYS A 208 -14.31 -8.36 5.56
CA LYS A 208 -14.70 -7.96 6.93
C LYS A 208 -15.22 -6.52 7.00
N ARG A 209 -14.71 -5.65 6.15
CA ARG A 209 -15.08 -4.22 6.07
C ARG A 209 -16.26 -3.94 5.14
N ASN A 210 -16.77 -4.97 4.45
CA ASN A 210 -17.80 -4.86 3.40
C ASN A 210 -17.42 -3.93 2.24
N PHE A 211 -16.12 -3.85 1.92
CA PHE A 211 -15.49 -3.09 0.82
C PHE A 211 -16.02 -1.68 0.59
#